data_AF-A0A9N8D4S2-F1
#
_entry.id   AF-A0A9N8D4S2-F1
#
_cell.length_a   1.000
_cell.length_b   1.000
_cell.length_c   1.000
_cell.angle_alpha   90.00
_cell.angle_beta   90.00
_cell.angle_gamma   90.00
#
_symmetry.space_group_name_H-M   'P 1'
#
loop_
_entity.id
_entity.type
_entity.pdbx_description
1 polymer ?
#
loop_
_entity_poly.entity_id
_entity_poly.type
_entity_poly.pdbx_seq_one_letter_code
_entity_poly.pdbx_strand_id
1 'polypeptide(L)'
;MPAANIVSGFGPDGANTTDPGEIPFWGLVGGLCLFINGNLAVLVGYLVTVHDWDHRYLTQFLMVTIQTAWIPYITDMTSVGKASRLPAEENVFIPFEYEPSDADVQFVGAIGIVAILTYGFAFVGSIAFMVWSLYGYTNGNHEQRSGSYFKGRLGFYSGVLSLAGIAQLLLGTYCSVKFSARTLSEGPVHVAFLFVTYPVISILVGTVQFLNGLWGFARSYGYHLGANDVSFCMSLAMQWVLVLSLQIVAQIGYLPGGEAAAAAPTVAAFSLGLNLMPAYLDQKMRSLPAEFPEHYYAAATADDTEKGVTVEPTITQEALEVADLEAPLPESEYHFAQVEA
;
A
#
# COMPACT_ATOMS: atom_id res chain seq x y z
N MET A 1 -1.28 -24.21 -2.80
CA MET A 1 -1.14 -23.13 -1.77
C MET A 1 -1.73 -21.83 -2.30
N PRO A 2 -2.45 -21.02 -1.51
CA PRO A 2 -3.09 -19.78 -1.99
C PRO A 2 -2.11 -18.75 -2.57
N ALA A 3 -0.96 -18.51 -1.93
CA ALA A 3 0.10 -17.66 -2.49
C ALA A 3 0.72 -18.23 -3.77
N ALA A 4 0.83 -19.55 -3.89
CA ALA A 4 1.30 -20.18 -5.12
C ALA A 4 0.34 -19.88 -6.28
N ASN A 5 -0.98 -19.82 -6.08
CA ASN A 5 -1.91 -19.56 -7.18
C ASN A 5 -1.75 -18.19 -7.85
N ILE A 6 -1.27 -17.16 -7.13
CA ILE A 6 -1.01 -15.82 -7.69
C ILE A 6 0.35 -15.77 -8.40
N VAL A 7 1.31 -16.58 -7.97
CA VAL A 7 2.72 -16.44 -8.34
C VAL A 7 3.22 -17.58 -9.25
N SER A 8 2.50 -18.69 -9.31
CA SER A 8 2.95 -19.93 -9.96
C SER A 8 2.63 -20.01 -11.45
N GLY A 9 1.91 -19.07 -12.06
CA GLY A 9 1.54 -19.21 -13.48
C GLY A 9 2.65 -18.80 -14.46
N PHE A 10 3.46 -17.80 -14.10
CA PHE A 10 4.31 -17.09 -15.06
C PHE A 10 5.63 -16.67 -14.40
N GLY A 11 6.74 -17.32 -14.77
CA GLY A 11 8.11 -17.06 -14.31
C GLY A 11 9.09 -18.10 -14.85
N PRO A 12 10.42 -17.92 -14.70
CA PRO A 12 11.43 -18.88 -15.16
C PRO A 12 11.24 -20.29 -14.59
N ASP A 13 10.66 -20.38 -13.38
CA ASP A 13 10.32 -21.61 -12.66
C ASP A 13 8.79 -21.72 -12.44
N GLY A 14 7.98 -21.23 -13.40
CA GLY A 14 6.52 -21.15 -13.30
C GLY A 14 5.86 -22.47 -12.87
N ALA A 15 5.29 -22.45 -11.66
CA ALA A 15 4.78 -23.56 -10.86
C ALA A 15 5.86 -24.60 -10.62
N ASN A 16 6.09 -24.95 -9.36
CA ASN A 16 7.00 -26.04 -8.99
C ASN A 16 6.51 -27.42 -9.48
N THR A 17 5.68 -27.49 -10.53
CA THR A 17 5.16 -28.67 -11.19
C THR A 17 5.38 -28.57 -12.70
N THR A 18 5.92 -29.65 -13.26
CA THR A 18 5.99 -29.84 -14.72
C THR A 18 4.67 -30.35 -15.30
N ASP A 19 3.64 -30.59 -14.48
CA ASP A 19 2.31 -31.04 -14.90
C ASP A 19 1.32 -29.85 -14.97
N PRO A 20 0.92 -29.41 -16.19
CA PRO A 20 -0.06 -28.35 -16.36
C PRO A 20 -1.44 -28.64 -15.76
N GLY A 21 -1.77 -29.92 -15.52
CA GLY A 21 -3.04 -30.35 -14.94
C GLY A 21 -3.18 -30.02 -13.45
N GLU A 22 -2.08 -29.74 -12.76
CA GLU A 22 -2.05 -29.41 -11.33
C GLU A 22 -2.27 -27.92 -11.04
N ILE A 23 -2.21 -27.06 -12.08
CA ILE A 23 -2.45 -25.62 -11.94
C ILE A 23 -3.96 -25.37 -11.91
N PRO A 24 -4.54 -24.81 -10.83
CA PRO A 24 -5.96 -24.49 -10.80
C PRO A 24 -6.29 -23.47 -11.89
N PHE A 25 -7.28 -23.77 -12.74
CA PHE A 25 -7.68 -22.93 -13.87
C PHE A 25 -7.84 -21.44 -13.49
N TRP A 26 -8.51 -21.17 -12.36
CA TRP A 26 -8.71 -19.81 -11.88
C TRP A 26 -7.44 -19.12 -11.37
N GLY A 27 -6.46 -19.88 -10.88
CA GLY A 27 -5.13 -19.36 -10.55
C GLY A 27 -4.37 -18.93 -11.80
N LEU A 28 -4.42 -19.74 -12.87
CA LEU A 28 -3.84 -19.40 -14.17
C LEU A 28 -4.46 -18.13 -14.76
N VAL A 29 -5.80 -18.06 -14.76
CA VAL A 29 -6.54 -16.87 -15.24
C VAL A 29 -6.18 -15.63 -14.42
N GLY A 30 -6.15 -15.77 -13.09
CA GLY A 30 -5.79 -14.68 -12.18
C GLY A 30 -4.35 -14.18 -12.39
N GLY A 31 -3.39 -15.09 -12.52
CA GLY A 31 -1.99 -14.77 -12.81
C GLY A 31 -1.82 -14.07 -14.17
N LEU A 32 -2.52 -14.53 -15.21
CA LEU A 32 -2.50 -13.89 -16.52
C LEU A 32 -3.08 -12.47 -16.46
N CYS A 33 -4.19 -12.28 -15.75
CA CYS A 33 -4.77 -10.95 -15.53
C CYS A 33 -3.79 -10.02 -14.80
N LEU A 34 -3.09 -10.49 -13.77
CA LEU A 34 -2.08 -9.68 -13.07
C LEU A 34 -0.89 -9.35 -13.95
N PHE A 35 -0.39 -10.31 -14.72
CA PHE A 35 0.72 -10.10 -15.64
C PHE A 35 0.37 -9.05 -16.71
N ILE A 36 -0.78 -9.21 -17.37
CA ILE A 36 -1.27 -8.26 -18.37
C ILE A 36 -1.40 -6.87 -17.75
N ASN A 37 -2.04 -6.76 -16.57
CA ASN A 37 -2.21 -5.48 -15.90
C ASN A 37 -0.88 -4.83 -15.49
N GLY A 38 0.08 -5.62 -14.99
CA GLY A 38 1.42 -5.13 -14.64
C GLY A 38 2.14 -4.55 -15.86
N ASN A 39 2.19 -5.31 -16.96
CA ASN A 39 2.85 -4.85 -18.20
C ASN A 39 2.15 -3.62 -18.79
N LEU A 40 0.81 -3.62 -18.85
CA LEU A 40 0.04 -2.49 -19.34
C LEU A 40 0.25 -1.24 -18.47
N ALA A 41 0.26 -1.37 -17.13
CA ALA A 41 0.50 -0.25 -16.23
C ALA A 41 1.89 0.36 -16.42
N VAL A 42 2.93 -0.47 -16.63
CA VAL A 42 4.29 0.00 -16.91
C VAL A 42 4.36 0.73 -18.25
N LEU A 43 3.80 0.13 -19.32
CA LEU A 43 3.79 0.73 -20.64
C LEU A 43 3.08 2.09 -20.63
N VAL A 44 1.97 2.19 -19.91
CA VAL A 44 1.19 3.43 -19.83
C VAL A 44 1.90 4.48 -19.00
N GLY A 45 2.46 4.09 -17.86
CA GLY A 45 3.32 4.97 -17.07
C GLY A 45 4.44 5.53 -17.92
N TYR A 46 5.11 4.69 -18.72
CA TYR A 46 6.15 5.11 -19.66
C TYR A 46 5.62 6.06 -20.75
N LEU A 47 4.51 5.73 -21.42
CA LEU A 47 3.96 6.57 -22.49
C LEU A 47 3.53 7.94 -21.98
N VAL A 48 2.94 8.01 -20.80
CA VAL A 48 2.51 9.27 -20.18
C VAL A 48 3.72 10.07 -19.70
N THR A 49 4.70 9.44 -19.04
CA THR A 49 5.84 10.17 -18.45
C THR A 49 6.92 10.56 -19.45
N VAL A 50 7.18 9.73 -20.46
CA VAL A 50 8.28 9.93 -21.41
C VAL A 50 7.81 10.55 -22.71
N HIS A 51 6.63 10.15 -23.20
CA HIS A 51 6.13 10.60 -24.51
C HIS A 51 5.03 11.65 -24.42
N ASP A 52 4.63 12.05 -23.20
CA ASP A 52 3.47 12.92 -22.93
C ASP A 52 2.24 12.47 -23.74
N TRP A 53 2.12 11.16 -23.93
CA TRP A 53 1.15 10.60 -24.85
C TRP A 53 -0.16 10.35 -24.11
N ASP A 54 -1.10 11.27 -24.30
CA ASP A 54 -2.48 11.12 -23.85
C ASP A 54 -3.37 10.56 -24.98
N HIS A 55 -3.94 9.37 -24.77
CA HIS A 55 -4.96 8.80 -25.66
C HIS A 55 -6.17 8.29 -24.86
N ARG A 56 -7.33 8.94 -25.05
CA ARG A 56 -8.57 8.64 -24.33
C ARG A 56 -9.01 7.18 -24.41
N TYR A 57 -8.99 6.58 -25.60
CA TYR A 57 -9.44 5.20 -25.80
C TYR A 57 -8.50 4.19 -25.12
N LEU A 58 -7.19 4.47 -25.12
CA LEU A 58 -6.21 3.64 -24.44
C LEU A 58 -6.48 3.66 -22.93
N THR A 59 -6.70 4.86 -22.39
CA THR A 59 -7.05 5.04 -20.97
C THR A 59 -8.33 4.30 -20.59
N GLN A 60 -9.38 4.37 -21.39
CA GLN A 60 -10.63 3.62 -21.15
C GLN A 60 -10.44 2.10 -21.23
N PHE A 61 -9.67 1.62 -22.20
CA PHE A 61 -9.34 0.19 -22.30
C PHE A 61 -8.61 -0.31 -21.05
N LEU A 62 -7.67 0.48 -20.53
CA LEU A 62 -6.95 0.17 -19.30
C LEU A 62 -7.85 0.17 -18.08
N MET A 63 -8.78 1.12 -18.00
CA MET A 63 -9.77 1.16 -16.92
C MET A 63 -10.50 -0.19 -16.83
N VAL A 64 -11.02 -0.70 -17.95
CA VAL A 64 -11.69 -2.00 -18.02
C VAL A 64 -10.73 -3.14 -17.67
N THR A 65 -9.52 -3.14 -18.24
CA THR A 65 -8.55 -4.21 -18.04
C THR A 65 -8.09 -4.32 -16.58
N ILE A 66 -7.87 -3.20 -15.89
CA ILE A 66 -7.48 -3.16 -14.48
C ILE A 66 -8.56 -3.74 -13.58
N GLN A 67 -9.85 -3.64 -13.94
CA GLN A 67 -10.90 -4.29 -13.14
C GLN A 67 -10.76 -5.81 -13.13
N THR A 68 -10.19 -6.41 -14.17
CA THR A 68 -9.92 -7.86 -14.18
C THR A 68 -8.83 -8.27 -13.16
N ALA A 69 -7.99 -7.32 -12.72
CA ALA A 69 -7.00 -7.58 -11.67
C ALA A 69 -7.65 -7.93 -10.31
N TRP A 70 -8.94 -7.65 -10.11
CA TRP A 70 -9.66 -8.05 -8.89
C TRP A 70 -10.01 -9.53 -8.83
N ILE A 71 -10.08 -10.22 -9.98
CA ILE A 71 -10.42 -11.65 -10.06
C ILE A 71 -9.52 -12.52 -9.16
N PRO A 72 -8.18 -12.43 -9.20
CA PRO A 72 -7.33 -13.22 -8.32
C PRO A 72 -7.58 -12.95 -6.84
N TYR A 73 -7.82 -11.70 -6.44
CA TYR A 73 -8.10 -11.37 -5.03
C TYR A 73 -9.43 -11.96 -4.55
N ILE A 74 -10.49 -11.90 -5.37
CA ILE A 74 -11.79 -12.50 -5.04
C ILE A 74 -11.65 -14.03 -4.96
N THR A 75 -10.89 -14.62 -5.88
CA THR A 75 -10.61 -16.06 -5.91
C THR A 75 -9.83 -16.49 -4.67
N ASP A 76 -8.81 -15.73 -4.28
CA ASP A 76 -7.98 -16.02 -3.11
C ASP A 76 -8.74 -15.83 -1.80
N MET A 77 -9.57 -14.78 -1.67
CA MET A 77 -10.45 -14.63 -0.51
C MET A 77 -11.40 -15.82 -0.37
N THR A 78 -11.94 -16.30 -1.50
CA THR A 78 -12.81 -17.47 -1.52
C THR A 78 -12.03 -18.74 -1.15
N SER A 79 -10.81 -18.89 -1.65
CA SER A 79 -9.93 -20.02 -1.35
C SER A 79 -9.54 -20.06 0.13
N VAL A 80 -9.09 -18.93 0.68
CA VAL A 80 -8.76 -18.79 2.10
C VAL A 80 -10.00 -19.01 2.96
N GLY A 81 -11.14 -18.45 2.57
CA GLY A 81 -12.41 -18.66 3.27
C GLY A 81 -12.85 -20.12 3.30
N LYS A 82 -12.67 -20.87 2.21
CA LYS A 82 -12.93 -22.33 2.19
C LYS A 82 -11.92 -23.09 3.04
N ALA A 83 -10.63 -22.81 2.88
CA ALA A 83 -9.57 -23.48 3.65
C ALA A 83 -9.70 -23.24 5.15
N SER A 84 -10.16 -22.05 5.57
CA SER A 84 -10.41 -21.71 6.99
C SER A 84 -11.52 -22.53 7.64
N ARG A 85 -12.29 -23.29 6.86
CA ARG A 85 -13.38 -24.18 7.33
C ARG A 85 -12.99 -25.65 7.28
N LEU A 86 -11.81 -25.97 6.77
CA LEU A 86 -11.29 -27.34 6.80
C LEU A 86 -10.82 -27.68 8.22
N PRO A 87 -10.90 -28.95 8.62
CA PRO A 87 -10.29 -29.43 9.86
C PRO A 87 -8.80 -29.06 9.93
N ALA A 88 -8.29 -28.85 11.14
CA ALA A 88 -6.89 -28.47 11.34
C ALA A 88 -5.88 -29.47 10.76
N GLU A 89 -6.23 -30.75 10.72
CA GLU A 89 -5.42 -31.82 10.13
C GLU A 89 -5.30 -31.75 8.59
N GLU A 90 -6.24 -31.10 7.91
CA GLU A 90 -6.25 -30.93 6.44
C GLU A 90 -5.80 -29.52 6.01
N ASN A 91 -5.61 -28.61 6.98
CA ASN A 91 -5.32 -27.21 6.70
C ASN A 91 -3.80 -26.97 6.58
N VAL A 92 -3.42 -26.09 5.66
CA VAL A 92 -2.01 -25.78 5.35
C VAL A 92 -1.54 -24.42 5.86
N PHE A 93 -2.36 -23.70 6.64
CA PHE A 93 -1.98 -22.39 7.16
C PHE A 93 -1.00 -22.48 8.32
N ILE A 94 -1.14 -23.52 9.13
CA ILE A 94 -0.34 -23.77 10.33
C ILE A 94 0.20 -25.20 10.20
N PRO A 95 1.53 -25.42 10.28
CA PRO A 95 2.09 -26.77 10.33
C PRO A 95 1.44 -27.62 11.41
N PHE A 96 1.12 -28.88 11.08
CA PHE A 96 0.39 -29.79 11.96
C PHE A 96 1.18 -30.13 13.23
N GLU A 97 2.50 -30.06 13.16
CA GLU A 97 3.45 -30.24 14.27
C GLU A 97 3.24 -29.21 15.39
N TYR A 98 2.58 -28.09 15.11
CA TYR A 98 2.17 -27.11 16.13
C TYR A 98 0.83 -27.44 16.81
N GLU A 99 0.25 -28.61 16.52
CA GLU A 99 -1.02 -29.09 17.06
C GLU A 99 -2.14 -28.03 16.97
N PRO A 100 -2.42 -27.46 15.77
CA PRO A 100 -3.44 -26.44 15.62
C PRO A 100 -4.84 -26.99 15.93
N SER A 101 -5.68 -26.16 16.54
CA SER A 101 -7.12 -26.43 16.65
C SER A 101 -7.89 -25.83 15.46
N ASP A 102 -9.13 -26.28 15.24
CA ASP A 102 -9.99 -25.70 14.20
C ASP A 102 -10.23 -24.19 14.40
N ALA A 103 -10.28 -23.74 15.66
CA ALA A 103 -10.43 -22.32 15.99
C ALA A 103 -9.19 -21.50 15.58
N ASP A 104 -7.99 -22.09 15.71
CA ASP A 104 -6.74 -21.47 15.27
C ASP A 104 -6.73 -21.27 13.75
N VAL A 105 -7.19 -22.28 13.00
CA VAL A 105 -7.32 -22.22 11.54
C VAL A 105 -8.33 -21.16 11.10
N GLN A 106 -9.48 -21.07 11.78
CA GLN A 106 -10.49 -20.04 11.51
C GLN A 106 -9.95 -18.63 11.78
N PHE A 107 -9.22 -18.45 12.88
CA PHE A 107 -8.58 -17.18 13.21
C PHE A 107 -7.56 -16.76 12.15
N VAL A 108 -6.61 -17.65 11.80
CA VAL A 108 -5.60 -17.38 10.79
C VAL A 108 -6.25 -17.12 9.42
N GLY A 109 -7.28 -17.88 9.05
CA GLY A 109 -8.06 -17.66 7.84
C GLY A 109 -8.75 -16.29 7.80
N ALA A 110 -9.36 -15.84 8.90
CA ALA A 110 -9.99 -14.52 9.00
C ALA A 110 -8.97 -13.39 8.82
N ILE A 111 -7.80 -13.52 9.48
CA ILE A 111 -6.68 -12.59 9.29
C ILE A 111 -6.22 -12.58 7.83
N GLY A 112 -6.14 -13.75 7.19
CA GLY A 112 -5.83 -13.90 5.78
C GLY A 112 -6.78 -13.14 4.86
N ILE A 113 -8.09 -13.20 5.11
CA ILE A 113 -9.09 -12.46 4.32
C ILE A 113 -8.91 -10.95 4.49
N VAL A 114 -8.72 -10.47 5.73
CA VAL A 114 -8.46 -9.05 6.01
C VAL A 114 -7.18 -8.59 5.31
N ALA A 115 -6.15 -9.43 5.36
CA ALA A 115 -4.91 -9.19 4.64
C ALA A 115 -5.23 -9.00 3.16
N ILE A 116 -5.82 -10.01 2.47
CA ILE A 116 -6.14 -9.97 1.02
C ILE A 116 -6.91 -8.71 0.63
N LEU A 117 -7.92 -8.35 1.41
CA LEU A 117 -8.69 -7.12 1.20
C LEU A 117 -7.78 -5.89 1.23
N THR A 118 -6.99 -5.73 2.28
CA THR A 118 -6.18 -4.53 2.48
C THR A 118 -5.10 -4.37 1.41
N TYR A 119 -4.33 -5.41 1.09
CA TYR A 119 -3.31 -5.29 0.03
C TYR A 119 -3.94 -5.25 -1.37
N GLY A 120 -5.09 -5.89 -1.60
CA GLY A 120 -5.83 -5.77 -2.86
C GLY A 120 -6.32 -4.35 -3.12
N PHE A 121 -6.94 -3.72 -2.12
CA PHE A 121 -7.30 -2.30 -2.19
C PHE A 121 -6.06 -1.41 -2.36
N ALA A 122 -4.98 -1.70 -1.65
CA ALA A 122 -3.77 -0.90 -1.74
C ALA A 122 -3.04 -1.04 -3.07
N PHE A 123 -3.06 -2.20 -3.72
CA PHE A 123 -2.35 -2.40 -4.99
C PHE A 123 -3.26 -2.13 -6.20
N VAL A 124 -4.31 -2.92 -6.37
CA VAL A 124 -5.24 -2.78 -7.51
C VAL A 124 -6.02 -1.47 -7.42
N GLY A 125 -6.49 -1.13 -6.22
CA GLY A 125 -7.18 0.14 -6.01
C GLY A 125 -6.29 1.32 -6.35
N SER A 126 -4.99 1.26 -6.04
CA SER A 126 -4.03 2.31 -6.37
C SER A 126 -3.83 2.46 -7.88
N ILE A 127 -3.64 1.36 -8.59
CA ILE A 127 -3.48 1.37 -10.06
C ILE A 127 -4.76 1.89 -10.71
N ALA A 128 -5.93 1.39 -10.29
CA ALA A 128 -7.23 1.87 -10.76
C ALA A 128 -7.38 3.38 -10.48
N PHE A 129 -7.04 3.82 -9.27
CA PHE A 129 -7.08 5.23 -8.92
C PHE A 129 -6.21 6.10 -9.86
N MET A 130 -4.99 5.68 -10.16
CA MET A 130 -4.08 6.41 -11.04
C MET A 130 -4.63 6.49 -12.46
N VAL A 131 -5.14 5.39 -13.02
CA VAL A 131 -5.71 5.38 -14.38
C VAL A 131 -7.01 6.19 -14.47
N TRP A 132 -7.88 6.12 -13.46
CA TRP A 132 -9.07 6.98 -13.40
C TRP A 132 -8.71 8.45 -13.21
N SER A 133 -7.61 8.74 -12.51
CA SER A 133 -7.11 10.12 -12.37
C SER A 133 -6.63 10.62 -13.72
N LEU A 134 -5.82 9.83 -14.43
CA LEU A 134 -5.38 10.12 -15.78
C LEU A 134 -6.60 10.39 -16.68
N TYR A 135 -7.57 9.48 -16.73
CA TYR A 135 -8.83 9.68 -17.49
C TYR A 135 -9.55 10.99 -17.15
N GLY A 136 -9.55 11.40 -15.88
CA GLY A 136 -10.07 12.70 -15.47
C GLY A 136 -9.35 13.85 -16.16
N TYR A 137 -8.02 13.84 -16.14
CA TYR A 137 -7.19 14.83 -16.83
C TYR A 137 -7.43 14.84 -18.34
N THR A 138 -7.46 13.67 -18.99
CA THR A 138 -7.63 13.56 -20.45
C THR A 138 -8.97 14.10 -20.97
N ASN A 139 -9.98 14.17 -20.11
CA ASN A 139 -11.31 14.71 -20.44
C ASN A 139 -11.56 16.11 -19.86
N GLY A 140 -10.52 16.82 -19.42
CA GLY A 140 -10.67 18.17 -18.87
C GLY A 140 -11.30 18.24 -17.48
N ASN A 141 -11.56 17.11 -16.81
CA ASN A 141 -12.12 17.05 -15.46
C ASN A 141 -11.03 17.09 -14.35
N HIS A 142 -9.90 17.72 -14.66
CA HIS A 142 -8.76 17.88 -13.76
C HIS A 142 -9.11 18.65 -12.47
N GLU A 143 -10.03 19.61 -12.55
CA GLU A 143 -10.52 20.40 -11.41
C GLU A 143 -11.22 19.55 -10.32
N GLN A 144 -11.69 18.35 -10.66
CA GLN A 144 -12.30 17.45 -9.67
C GLN A 144 -11.27 16.78 -8.75
N ARG A 145 -9.97 16.99 -9.01
CA ARG A 145 -8.85 16.37 -8.28
C ARG A 145 -8.15 17.41 -7.41
N SER A 146 -8.93 18.13 -6.60
CA SER A 146 -8.42 19.13 -5.67
C SER A 146 -7.74 18.52 -4.44
N GLY A 147 -7.10 19.34 -3.61
CA GLY A 147 -6.53 18.93 -2.33
C GLY A 147 -7.56 18.22 -1.42
N SER A 148 -8.83 18.67 -1.43
CA SER A 148 -9.92 18.03 -0.67
C SER A 148 -10.25 16.62 -1.18
N TYR A 149 -10.21 16.41 -2.51
CA TYR A 149 -10.37 15.08 -3.09
C TYR A 149 -9.24 14.14 -2.64
N PHE A 150 -7.98 14.60 -2.70
CA PHE A 150 -6.82 13.81 -2.26
C PHE A 150 -6.81 13.57 -0.75
N LYS A 151 -7.30 14.52 0.06
CA LYS A 151 -7.51 14.38 1.51
C LYS A 151 -8.40 13.18 1.84
N GLY A 152 -9.57 13.09 1.22
CA GLY A 152 -10.49 11.96 1.44
C GLY A 152 -9.87 10.62 1.04
N ARG A 153 -9.10 10.61 -0.06
CA ARG A 153 -8.37 9.41 -0.50
C ARG A 153 -7.24 9.03 0.44
N LEU A 154 -6.48 10.00 0.96
CA LEU A 154 -5.43 9.75 1.94
C LEU A 154 -6.02 9.07 3.18
N GLY A 155 -7.16 9.54 3.68
CA GLY A 155 -7.85 8.91 4.80
C GLY A 155 -8.20 7.44 4.52
N PHE A 156 -8.78 7.15 3.35
CA PHE A 156 -9.09 5.78 2.96
C PHE A 156 -7.84 4.88 2.90
N TYR A 157 -6.79 5.27 2.15
CA TYR A 157 -5.59 4.43 2.00
C TYR A 157 -4.77 4.30 3.28
N SER A 158 -4.77 5.33 4.13
CA SER A 158 -4.12 5.26 5.45
C SER A 158 -4.89 4.34 6.39
N GLY A 159 -6.22 4.33 6.32
CA GLY A 159 -7.07 3.35 7.02
C GLY A 159 -6.81 1.92 6.54
N VAL A 160 -6.67 1.71 5.23
CA VAL A 160 -6.29 0.41 4.65
C VAL A 160 -4.92 -0.05 5.15
N LEU A 161 -3.91 0.85 5.16
CA LEU A 161 -2.59 0.59 5.73
C LEU A 161 -2.66 0.23 7.23
N SER A 162 -3.48 0.95 8.00
CA SER A 162 -3.70 0.66 9.41
C SER A 162 -4.29 -0.73 9.63
N LEU A 163 -5.28 -1.14 8.82
CA LEU A 163 -5.89 -2.47 8.90
C LEU A 163 -4.91 -3.58 8.51
N ALA A 164 -4.06 -3.35 7.50
CA ALA A 164 -3.00 -4.29 7.14
C ALA A 164 -2.02 -4.47 8.30
N GLY A 165 -1.61 -3.38 8.95
CA GLY A 165 -0.75 -3.40 10.13
C GLY A 165 -1.37 -4.16 11.30
N ILE A 166 -2.67 -3.96 11.57
CA ILE A 166 -3.40 -4.70 12.60
C ILE A 166 -3.43 -6.20 12.27
N ALA A 167 -3.74 -6.58 11.03
CA ALA A 167 -3.78 -8.00 10.64
C ALA A 167 -2.42 -8.69 10.86
N GLN A 168 -1.33 -8.03 10.46
CA GLN A 168 0.04 -8.53 10.62
C GLN A 168 0.49 -8.56 12.10
N LEU A 169 0.13 -7.54 12.87
CA LEU A 169 0.39 -7.45 14.31
C LEU A 169 -0.34 -8.57 15.07
N LEU A 170 -1.62 -8.79 14.77
CA LEU A 170 -2.45 -9.82 15.40
C LEU A 170 -1.93 -11.22 15.08
N LEU A 171 -1.54 -11.49 13.82
CA LEU A 171 -0.97 -12.79 13.44
C LEU A 171 0.36 -13.04 14.16
N GLY A 172 1.24 -12.04 14.19
CA GLY A 172 2.52 -12.13 14.90
C GLY A 172 2.33 -12.37 16.41
N THR A 173 1.41 -11.63 17.02
CA THR A 173 1.09 -11.78 18.45
C THR A 173 0.51 -13.16 18.74
N TYR A 174 -0.42 -13.62 17.91
CA TYR A 174 -1.00 -14.96 18.00
C TYR A 174 0.09 -16.04 17.95
N CYS A 175 0.97 -16.02 16.94
CA CYS A 175 2.07 -16.98 16.83
C CYS A 175 3.01 -16.94 18.05
N SER A 176 3.31 -15.74 18.57
CA SER A 176 4.17 -15.59 19.74
C SER A 176 3.55 -16.17 21.01
N VAL A 177 2.23 -15.98 21.20
CA VAL A 177 1.52 -16.44 22.41
C VAL A 177 1.20 -17.93 22.33
N LYS A 178 0.68 -18.39 21.19
CA LYS A 178 0.24 -19.78 21.01
C LYS A 178 1.40 -20.76 21.07
N PHE A 179 2.48 -20.48 20.34
CA PHE A 179 3.59 -21.41 20.19
C PHE A 179 4.73 -21.14 21.19
N SER A 180 4.62 -20.05 21.99
CA SER A 180 5.65 -19.63 22.96
C SER A 180 7.07 -19.56 22.36
N ALA A 181 7.15 -19.27 21.07
CA ALA A 181 8.37 -19.39 20.29
C ALA A 181 8.81 -18.03 19.74
N ARG A 182 10.12 -17.75 19.84
CA ARG A 182 10.73 -16.58 19.17
C ARG A 182 10.91 -16.81 17.67
N THR A 183 10.97 -18.08 17.27
CA THR A 183 11.10 -18.55 15.89
C THR A 183 10.30 -19.85 15.76
N LEU A 184 9.60 -20.00 14.64
CA LEU A 184 8.82 -21.18 14.30
C LEU A 184 9.71 -22.19 13.55
N SER A 185 10.02 -23.32 14.20
CA SER A 185 10.98 -24.34 13.71
C SER A 185 10.40 -25.31 12.68
N GLU A 186 9.12 -25.67 12.83
CA GLU A 186 8.43 -26.66 12.00
C GLU A 186 7.95 -26.07 10.66
N GLY A 187 8.21 -24.78 10.45
CA GLY A 187 7.77 -24.03 9.28
C GLY A 187 6.99 -22.77 9.65
N PRO A 188 6.78 -21.88 8.67
CA PRO A 188 6.05 -20.64 8.89
C PRO A 188 4.56 -20.88 9.04
N VAL A 189 3.91 -20.06 9.88
CA VAL A 189 2.47 -19.83 9.73
C VAL A 189 2.28 -18.93 8.51
N HIS A 190 1.50 -19.39 7.54
CA HIS A 190 1.31 -18.72 6.27
C HIS A 190 -0.16 -18.64 5.89
N VAL A 191 -0.61 -17.42 5.59
CA VAL A 191 -1.95 -17.18 5.06
C VAL A 191 -1.93 -15.98 4.13
N ALA A 192 -2.53 -16.12 2.95
CA ALA A 192 -2.46 -15.11 1.89
C ALA A 192 -1.00 -14.72 1.57
N PHE A 193 -0.59 -13.48 1.86
CA PHE A 193 0.78 -12.98 1.68
C PHE A 193 1.48 -12.71 3.02
N LEU A 194 0.87 -13.11 4.13
CA LEU A 194 1.50 -13.04 5.43
C LEU A 194 2.26 -14.34 5.68
N PHE A 195 3.56 -14.20 5.94
CA PHE A 195 4.46 -15.26 6.35
C PHE A 195 5.02 -14.90 7.72
N VAL A 196 4.85 -15.80 8.68
CA VAL A 196 5.37 -15.63 10.03
C VAL A 196 6.24 -16.83 10.37
N THR A 197 7.55 -16.63 10.29
CA THR A 197 8.62 -17.49 10.81
C THR A 197 9.15 -16.92 12.13
N TYR A 198 9.27 -15.59 12.19
CA TYR A 198 9.72 -14.82 13.35
C TYR A 198 8.57 -13.91 13.84
N PRO A 199 7.79 -14.34 14.85
CA PRO A 199 6.67 -13.55 15.36
C PRO A 199 7.02 -12.10 15.71
N VAL A 200 8.21 -11.87 16.28
CA VAL A 200 8.70 -10.53 16.64
C VAL A 200 8.82 -9.60 15.44
N ILE A 201 9.25 -10.11 14.27
CA ILE A 201 9.32 -9.30 13.05
C ILE A 201 7.92 -8.90 12.60
N SER A 202 6.97 -9.83 12.60
CA SER A 202 5.58 -9.56 12.22
C SER A 202 4.95 -8.52 13.15
N ILE A 203 5.20 -8.61 14.46
CA ILE A 203 4.75 -7.63 15.45
C ILE A 203 5.35 -6.26 15.18
N LEU A 204 6.67 -6.17 14.96
CA LEU A 204 7.36 -4.90 14.70
C LEU A 204 6.83 -4.23 13.43
N VAL A 205 6.82 -4.95 12.30
CA VAL A 205 6.38 -4.41 11.01
C VAL A 205 4.89 -4.06 11.04
N GLY A 206 4.05 -4.91 11.64
CA GLY A 206 2.63 -4.65 11.81
C GLY A 206 2.36 -3.42 12.69
N THR A 207 3.16 -3.22 13.75
CA THR A 207 3.08 -2.01 14.59
C THR A 207 3.44 -0.75 13.81
N VAL A 208 4.54 -0.76 13.07
CA VAL A 208 4.96 0.40 12.25
C VAL A 208 3.89 0.74 11.21
N GLN A 209 3.36 -0.26 10.50
CA GLN A 209 2.26 -0.09 9.55
C GLN A 209 1.00 0.48 10.20
N PHE A 210 0.61 -0.04 11.37
CA PHE A 210 -0.53 0.44 12.11
C PHE A 210 -0.36 1.93 12.50
N LEU A 211 0.79 2.28 13.09
CA LEU A 211 1.06 3.64 13.53
C LEU A 211 1.15 4.64 12.37
N ASN A 212 1.83 4.27 11.28
CA ASN A 212 1.87 5.13 10.09
C ASN A 212 0.50 5.24 9.40
N GLY A 213 -0.30 4.17 9.40
CA GLY A 213 -1.68 4.22 8.94
C GLY A 213 -2.54 5.18 9.77
N LEU A 214 -2.44 5.13 11.10
CA LEU A 214 -3.10 6.08 11.99
C LEU A 214 -2.59 7.51 11.79
N TRP A 215 -1.29 7.70 11.62
CA TRP A 215 -0.72 9.02 11.38
C TRP A 215 -1.21 9.61 10.05
N GLY A 216 -1.18 8.84 8.96
CA GLY A 216 -1.72 9.26 7.67
C GLY A 216 -3.22 9.56 7.73
N PHE A 217 -3.97 8.78 8.51
CA PHE A 217 -5.39 9.05 8.76
C PHE A 217 -5.57 10.38 9.50
N ALA A 218 -4.81 10.64 10.57
CA ALA A 218 -4.85 11.91 11.29
C ALA A 218 -4.45 13.11 10.41
N ARG A 219 -3.44 12.94 9.55
CA ARG A 219 -3.04 13.95 8.55
C ARG A 219 -4.16 14.27 7.58
N SER A 220 -4.96 13.27 7.20
CA SER A 220 -6.16 13.48 6.39
C SER A 220 -7.24 14.34 7.08
N TYR A 221 -7.13 14.63 8.38
CA TYR A 221 -7.99 15.59 9.09
C TYR A 221 -7.36 16.97 9.30
N GLY A 222 -6.11 17.18 8.89
CA GLY A 222 -5.40 18.46 9.06
C GLY A 222 -4.24 18.43 10.06
N TYR A 223 -3.92 17.27 10.65
CA TYR A 223 -2.85 17.19 11.64
C TYR A 223 -1.46 17.28 10.97
N HIS A 224 -0.58 18.16 11.46
CA HIS A 224 0.82 18.30 11.00
C HIS A 224 1.00 18.53 9.48
N LEU A 225 0.19 19.42 8.88
CA LEU A 225 0.26 19.74 7.45
C LEU A 225 1.26 20.85 7.08
N GLY A 226 2.50 20.76 7.58
CA GLY A 226 3.54 21.70 7.16
C GLY A 226 3.74 21.65 5.65
N ALA A 227 3.82 22.83 4.99
CA ALA A 227 3.96 22.92 3.54
C ALA A 227 5.19 22.14 3.02
N ASN A 228 6.27 22.13 3.81
CA ASN A 228 7.53 21.42 3.51
C ASN A 228 7.73 20.17 4.38
N ASP A 229 6.67 19.66 5.03
CA ASP A 229 6.79 18.47 5.86
C ASP A 229 6.93 17.21 5.01
N VAL A 230 8.13 16.64 5.00
CA VAL A 230 8.46 15.37 4.33
C VAL A 230 8.49 14.17 5.29
N SER A 231 8.24 14.39 6.60
CA SER A 231 8.41 13.38 7.65
C SER A 231 7.53 12.16 7.42
N PHE A 232 6.28 12.37 7.00
CA PHE A 232 5.36 11.28 6.71
C PHE A 232 5.84 10.43 5.52
N CYS A 233 6.26 11.05 4.42
CA CYS A 233 6.82 10.35 3.27
C CYS A 233 8.09 9.56 3.64
N MET A 234 8.98 10.16 4.45
CA MET A 234 10.18 9.49 4.94
C MET A 234 9.85 8.30 5.86
N SER A 235 8.82 8.41 6.70
CA SER A 235 8.38 7.32 7.56
C SER A 235 7.81 6.14 6.77
N LEU A 236 7.06 6.39 5.69
CA LEU A 236 6.55 5.36 4.80
C LEU A 236 7.65 4.72 3.97
N ALA A 237 8.65 5.50 3.53
CA ALA A 237 9.84 4.97 2.87
C ALA A 237 10.63 4.04 3.81
N MET A 238 10.86 4.48 5.06
CA MET A 238 11.50 3.66 6.09
C MET A 238 10.69 2.39 6.39
N GLN A 239 9.37 2.50 6.54
CA GLN A 239 8.49 1.36 6.70
C GLN A 239 8.61 0.37 5.53
N TRP A 240 8.64 0.86 4.29
CA TRP A 240 8.80 0.00 3.13
C TRP A 240 10.15 -0.72 3.13
N VAL A 241 11.23 -0.04 3.52
CA VAL A 241 12.55 -0.68 3.71
C VAL A 241 12.50 -1.75 4.81
N LEU A 242 11.78 -1.52 5.91
CA LEU A 242 11.56 -2.52 6.96
C LEU A 242 10.75 -3.72 6.43
N VAL A 243 9.72 -3.49 5.62
CA VAL A 243 8.94 -4.56 4.99
C VAL A 243 9.83 -5.37 4.04
N LEU A 244 10.62 -4.72 3.18
CA LEU A 244 11.54 -5.41 2.28
C LEU A 244 12.58 -6.26 3.04
N SER A 245 13.28 -5.64 4.00
CA SER A 245 14.37 -6.31 4.71
C SER A 245 13.88 -7.36 5.70
N LEU A 246 12.88 -7.04 6.51
CA LEU A 246 12.44 -7.93 7.59
C LEU A 246 11.31 -8.84 7.14
N GLN A 247 10.29 -8.33 6.46
CA GLN A 247 9.10 -9.12 6.11
C GLN A 247 9.25 -9.91 4.81
N ILE A 248 10.04 -9.43 3.85
CA ILE A 248 10.22 -10.12 2.56
C ILE A 248 11.52 -10.90 2.53
N VAL A 249 12.64 -10.33 2.98
CA VAL A 249 13.92 -11.05 2.99
C VAL A 249 14.04 -11.96 4.21
N ALA A 250 13.89 -11.45 5.44
CA ALA A 250 14.16 -12.26 6.63
C ALA A 250 13.03 -13.25 7.00
N GLN A 251 11.75 -12.84 6.92
CA GLN A 251 10.59 -13.68 7.28
C GLN A 251 10.33 -14.80 6.26
N ILE A 252 10.38 -14.47 4.97
CA ILE A 252 10.23 -15.47 3.91
C ILE A 252 11.48 -16.37 3.87
N GLY A 253 12.65 -15.84 4.27
CA GLY A 253 13.75 -16.66 4.81
C GLY A 253 14.33 -17.70 3.86
N TYR A 254 14.36 -17.47 2.54
CA TYR A 254 14.83 -18.50 1.61
C TYR A 254 16.34 -18.49 1.37
N LEU A 255 16.93 -19.64 1.68
CA LEU A 255 18.03 -20.19 0.89
C LEU A 255 17.56 -20.36 -0.57
N PRO A 256 18.42 -20.13 -1.59
CA PRO A 256 18.04 -20.34 -2.99
C PRO A 256 17.39 -21.71 -3.22
N GLY A 257 16.17 -21.73 -3.79
CA GLY A 257 15.45 -22.96 -4.18
C GLY A 257 14.22 -23.37 -3.35
N GLY A 258 13.76 -22.57 -2.37
CA GLY A 258 12.56 -22.91 -1.60
C GLY A 258 11.23 -22.40 -2.19
N GLU A 259 10.12 -23.04 -1.82
CA GLU A 259 8.84 -22.96 -2.54
C GLU A 259 8.18 -21.57 -2.57
N ALA A 260 8.34 -20.74 -1.52
CA ALA A 260 7.78 -19.38 -1.51
C ALA A 260 8.79 -18.29 -1.94
N ALA A 261 9.98 -18.65 -2.43
CA ALA A 261 10.93 -17.68 -3.01
C ALA A 261 10.33 -16.96 -4.22
N ALA A 262 9.56 -17.69 -5.03
CA ALA A 262 8.83 -17.13 -6.17
C ALA A 262 7.85 -16.04 -5.74
N ALA A 263 7.29 -16.08 -4.53
CA ALA A 263 6.30 -15.12 -4.04
C ALA A 263 6.88 -13.75 -3.65
N ALA A 264 8.18 -13.67 -3.37
CA ALA A 264 8.82 -12.46 -2.85
C ALA A 264 8.64 -11.21 -3.74
N PRO A 265 8.81 -11.27 -5.08
CA PRO A 265 8.57 -10.11 -5.96
C PRO A 265 7.13 -9.59 -5.89
N THR A 266 6.15 -10.50 -5.82
CA THR A 266 4.73 -10.13 -5.73
C THR A 266 4.43 -9.47 -4.39
N VAL A 267 4.93 -10.03 -3.28
CA VAL A 267 4.78 -9.42 -1.94
C VAL A 267 5.47 -8.05 -1.89
N ALA A 268 6.64 -7.90 -2.51
CA ALA A 268 7.33 -6.62 -2.64
C ALA A 268 6.48 -5.58 -3.40
N ALA A 269 5.92 -5.96 -4.55
CA ALA A 269 5.06 -5.08 -5.34
C ALA A 269 3.79 -4.66 -4.58
N PHE A 270 3.12 -5.59 -3.89
CA PHE A 270 1.93 -5.27 -3.11
C PHE A 270 2.26 -4.36 -1.92
N SER A 271 3.37 -4.63 -1.24
CA SER A 271 3.83 -3.76 -0.16
C SER A 271 4.18 -2.35 -0.64
N LEU A 272 4.72 -2.21 -1.86
CA LEU A 272 5.00 -0.91 -2.44
C LEU A 272 3.71 -0.11 -2.62
N GLY A 273 2.63 -0.71 -3.14
CA GLY A 273 1.33 -0.03 -3.27
C GLY A 273 0.80 0.49 -1.94
N LEU A 274 0.91 -0.33 -0.88
CA LEU A 274 0.49 0.01 0.48
C LEU A 274 1.26 1.17 1.12
N ASN A 275 2.53 1.36 0.74
CA ASN A 275 3.37 2.44 1.27
C ASN A 275 3.36 3.69 0.38
N LEU A 276 3.39 3.51 -0.93
CA LEU A 276 3.53 4.59 -1.91
C LEU A 276 2.25 5.42 -2.02
N MET A 277 1.07 4.78 -1.99
CA MET A 277 -0.18 5.50 -2.22
C MET A 277 -0.48 6.53 -1.12
N PRO A 278 -0.39 6.21 0.19
CA PRO A 278 -0.54 7.24 1.24
C PRO A 278 0.50 8.37 1.10
N ALA A 279 1.76 8.07 0.76
CA ALA A 279 2.79 9.10 0.56
C ALA A 279 2.44 10.04 -0.62
N TYR A 280 2.01 9.47 -1.75
CA TYR A 280 1.59 10.23 -2.93
C TYR A 280 0.37 11.12 -2.63
N LEU A 281 -0.63 10.57 -1.93
CA LEU A 281 -1.85 11.30 -1.60
C LEU A 281 -1.60 12.42 -0.59
N ASP A 282 -0.71 12.21 0.39
CA ASP A 282 -0.30 13.26 1.32
C ASP A 282 0.39 14.41 0.59
N GLN A 283 1.33 14.10 -0.30
CA GLN A 283 2.00 15.11 -1.12
C GLN A 283 0.97 15.91 -1.95
N LYS A 284 0.04 15.23 -2.63
CA LYS A 284 -0.98 15.89 -3.46
C LYS A 284 -1.99 16.69 -2.66
N MET A 285 -2.40 16.21 -1.50
CA MET A 285 -3.28 16.94 -0.59
C MET A 285 -2.66 18.27 -0.14
N ARG A 286 -1.34 18.28 0.12
CA ARG A 286 -0.62 19.48 0.59
C ARG A 286 -0.21 20.42 -0.54
N SER A 287 0.07 19.89 -1.73
CA SER A 287 0.56 20.68 -2.87
C SER A 287 -0.54 21.28 -3.75
N LEU A 288 -1.81 21.01 -3.46
CA LEU A 288 -2.94 21.47 -4.25
C LEU A 288 -3.92 22.25 -3.36
N PRO A 289 -4.59 23.28 -3.89
CA PRO A 289 -5.59 24.01 -3.14
C PRO A 289 -6.77 23.09 -2.81
N ALA A 290 -7.43 23.33 -1.69
CA ALA A 290 -8.57 22.53 -1.24
C ALA A 290 -9.68 22.47 -2.29
N GLU A 291 -9.89 23.59 -2.99
CA GLU A 291 -10.74 23.77 -4.15
C GLU A 291 -9.96 24.60 -5.18
N PHE A 292 -10.07 24.28 -6.46
CA PHE A 292 -9.36 25.06 -7.48
C PHE A 292 -10.11 26.37 -7.76
N PRO A 293 -9.43 27.52 -7.70
CA PRO A 293 -9.96 28.76 -8.27
C PRO A 293 -10.27 28.60 -9.76
N GLU A 294 -11.27 29.31 -10.28
CA GLU A 294 -11.64 29.26 -11.71
C GLU A 294 -10.47 29.55 -12.67
N HIS A 295 -9.48 30.34 -12.22
CA HIS A 295 -8.31 30.71 -13.01
C HIS A 295 -7.07 29.84 -12.74
N TYR A 296 -7.17 28.80 -11.91
CA TYR A 296 -6.00 28.01 -11.49
C TYR A 296 -5.25 27.35 -12.65
N TYR A 297 -5.99 26.88 -13.66
CA TYR A 297 -5.43 26.27 -14.88
C TYR A 297 -5.55 27.16 -16.11
N ALA A 298 -6.07 28.39 -15.96
CA ALA A 298 -6.10 29.34 -17.06
C ALA A 298 -4.65 29.75 -17.35
N ALA A 299 -4.11 29.28 -18.48
CA ALA A 299 -2.92 29.88 -19.05
C ALA A 299 -3.23 31.37 -19.21
N ALA A 300 -2.40 32.25 -18.62
CA ALA A 300 -2.52 33.69 -18.80
C ALA A 300 -2.74 33.96 -20.29
N THR A 301 -3.98 34.27 -20.67
CA THR A 301 -4.28 34.48 -22.07
C THR A 301 -3.49 35.70 -22.49
N ALA A 302 -2.80 35.64 -23.62
CA ALA A 302 -1.92 36.72 -24.09
C ALA A 302 -2.61 38.11 -24.13
N ASP A 303 -3.94 38.14 -24.09
CA ASP A 303 -4.82 39.32 -23.98
C ASP A 303 -4.70 40.06 -22.62
N ASP A 304 -4.26 39.40 -21.54
CA ASP A 304 -4.03 40.04 -20.23
C ASP A 304 -2.70 40.83 -20.20
N THR A 305 -1.75 40.47 -21.06
CA THR A 305 -0.51 41.24 -21.29
C THR A 305 -0.76 42.55 -22.03
N GLU A 306 -1.82 42.65 -22.83
CA GLU A 306 -2.14 43.87 -23.60
C GLU A 306 -2.89 44.92 -22.76
N LYS A 307 -3.50 44.51 -21.62
CA LYS A 307 -4.20 45.42 -20.71
C LYS A 307 -3.35 45.94 -19.54
N GLY A 308 -2.07 45.63 -19.48
CA GLY A 308 -1.19 46.14 -18.41
C GLY A 308 -1.65 45.76 -17.01
N VAL A 309 -2.38 44.64 -16.87
CA VAL A 309 -2.70 44.09 -15.56
C VAL A 309 -1.44 43.38 -15.07
N THR A 310 -0.62 44.09 -14.31
CA THR A 310 0.38 43.48 -13.45
C THR A 310 -0.35 42.55 -12.49
N VAL A 311 -0.42 41.26 -12.84
CA VAL A 311 -0.74 40.21 -11.89
C VAL A 311 0.43 40.16 -10.93
N GLU A 312 0.37 40.96 -9.86
CA GLU A 312 1.22 40.71 -8.70
C GLU A 312 0.98 39.25 -8.29
N PRO A 313 2.04 38.46 -8.07
CA PRO A 313 1.88 37.14 -7.49
C PRO A 313 1.20 37.34 -6.14
N THR A 314 -0.10 37.06 -6.09
CA THR A 314 -0.87 37.06 -4.86
C THR A 314 -0.42 35.81 -4.11
N ILE A 315 0.73 35.91 -3.45
CA ILE A 315 0.99 35.12 -2.27
C ILE A 315 -0.12 35.57 -1.31
N THR A 316 -1.17 34.77 -1.17
CA THR A 316 -2.25 35.07 -0.25
C THR A 316 -1.62 35.36 1.12
N GLN A 317 -1.88 36.55 1.67
CA GLN A 317 -1.35 36.96 2.98
C GLN A 317 -1.74 35.96 4.09
N GLU A 318 -2.81 35.19 3.91
CA GLU A 318 -3.16 34.06 4.79
C GLU A 318 -2.07 32.97 4.83
N ALA A 319 -1.29 32.76 3.77
CA ALA A 319 -0.16 31.82 3.77
C ALA A 319 1.08 32.38 4.48
N LEU A 320 1.20 33.70 4.63
CA LEU A 320 2.25 34.34 5.45
C LEU A 320 1.82 34.49 6.92
N GLU A 321 0.55 34.80 7.20
CA GLU A 321 0.05 34.95 8.58
C GLU A 321 0.02 33.61 9.36
N VAL A 322 -0.06 32.47 8.68
CA VAL A 322 0.07 31.16 9.35
C VAL A 322 1.54 30.78 9.60
N ALA A 323 2.50 31.42 8.91
CA ALA A 323 3.93 31.22 9.16
C ALA A 323 4.47 32.10 10.30
N ASP A 324 3.81 33.23 10.61
CA ASP A 324 4.17 34.15 11.70
C ASP A 324 3.47 33.86 13.05
N LEU A 325 2.66 32.79 13.13
CA LEU A 325 2.08 32.27 14.37
C LEU A 325 2.93 31.17 15.01
N GLU A 326 4.27 31.29 14.92
CA GLU A 326 5.14 30.68 15.92
C GLU A 326 4.99 31.48 17.23
N ALA A 327 4.14 30.97 18.13
CA ALA A 327 4.05 31.49 19.48
C ALA A 327 5.46 31.53 20.11
N PRO A 328 5.87 32.65 20.76
CA PRO A 328 7.12 32.69 21.48
C PRO A 328 7.10 31.58 22.53
N LEU A 329 8.05 30.65 22.42
CA LEU A 329 8.30 29.65 23.45
C LEU A 329 8.46 30.38 24.80
N PRO A 330 7.78 29.96 25.86
CA PRO A 330 7.95 30.57 27.16
C PRO A 330 9.41 30.41 27.59
N GLU A 331 10.07 31.54 27.85
CA GLU A 331 11.34 31.60 28.57
C GLU A 331 11.11 31.06 29.99
N SER A 332 11.20 29.75 30.17
CA SER A 332 11.32 29.14 31.49
C SER A 332 12.50 28.18 31.50
N GLU A 333 13.49 28.57 32.30
CA GLU A 333 14.49 27.70 32.95
C GLU A 333 15.74 27.30 32.16
N TYR A 334 16.59 28.28 31.87
CA TYR A 334 18.04 28.06 31.91
C TYR A 334 18.55 28.19 33.36
N HIS A 335 18.39 27.12 34.15
CA HIS A 335 19.17 26.96 35.38
C HIS A 335 20.57 26.48 35.00
N PHE A 336 21.52 27.43 34.98
CA PHE A 336 22.95 27.14 35.01
C PHE A 336 23.29 26.34 36.27
N ALA A 337 23.68 25.08 36.10
CA ALA A 337 24.46 24.37 37.10
C ALA A 337 25.90 24.93 37.05
N GLN A 338 26.22 25.82 37.99
CA GLN A 338 27.61 26.06 38.36
C GLN A 338 28.14 24.79 39.04
N VAL A 339 29.09 24.13 38.39
CA VAL A 339 29.91 23.08 39.00
C VAL A 339 31.13 23.79 39.59
N GLU A 340 31.12 23.99 40.91
CA GLU A 340 32.34 24.13 41.70
C GLU A 340 32.73 22.75 42.24
N ALA A 341 33.82 22.20 41.72
CA ALA A 341 34.84 21.40 42.42
C ALA A 341 35.94 21.02 41.43
#